data_AF-R6NXD8-F1
#
_entry.id   AF-R6NXD8-F1
#
_cell.length_a   1.000
_cell.length_b   1.000
_cell.length_c   1.000
_cell.angle_alpha   90.00
_cell.angle_beta   90.00
_cell.angle_gamma   90.00
#
_symmetry.space_group_name_H-M   'P 1'
#
loop_
_entity.id
_entity.type
_entity.pdbx_description
1 polymer ?
#
loop_
_entity_poly.entity_id
_entity_poly.type
_entity_poly.pdbx_seq_one_letter_code
_entity_poly.pdbx_strand_id
1 'polypeptide(L)'
;MKKAVLLITVILLLLLCSCGADGGKEAETTLIDASAAATSAKSDDIPFYTKEIKDDPSDPYSGFIKEICEAVVEDWQGSESENFEGFFKNGNCTHYFLYDLNGDGVEEMLLGKWVKVGHYTDDPNPPTALKPYFVCTLKDGEVEYMAFDSLHWSEFIYDRVLYSNGLVMTTYGNEKKPSCFFAAFDGTSLVMKDNVYYFASDDTYYYGYDNVITEEEYHRRIDEAIGDATPVEIEWRRIDEYGQ
;
A
#
# COMPACT_ATOMS: atom_id res chain seq x y z
N MET A 1 47.28 18.14 3.79
CA MET A 1 47.56 17.00 2.87
C MET A 1 46.73 15.81 3.31
N LYS A 2 46.03 15.13 2.38
CA LYS A 2 45.56 13.72 2.42
C LYS A 2 44.78 13.29 3.71
N LYS A 3 43.55 12.77 3.66
CA LYS A 3 42.91 11.99 2.58
C LYS A 3 41.40 12.30 2.49
N ALA A 4 40.96 12.80 1.34
CA ALA A 4 39.70 12.36 0.75
C ALA A 4 40.00 11.15 -0.17
N VAL A 5 38.98 10.60 -0.84
CA VAL A 5 38.99 9.39 -1.70
C VAL A 5 38.90 8.06 -0.94
N LEU A 6 37.66 7.57 -0.80
CA LEU A 6 37.30 6.18 -1.08
C LEU A 6 35.78 6.05 -1.31
N LEU A 7 35.38 6.53 -2.49
CA LEU A 7 34.11 6.26 -3.16
C LEU A 7 34.48 5.48 -4.43
N ILE A 8 33.60 4.62 -4.95
CA ILE A 8 33.76 3.83 -6.20
C ILE A 8 34.73 2.62 -6.10
N THR A 9 34.27 1.47 -5.59
CA THR A 9 34.92 0.15 -5.88
C THR A 9 34.02 -1.10 -5.76
N VAL A 10 32.68 -0.99 -5.76
CA VAL A 10 31.79 -2.18 -5.61
C VAL A 10 30.81 -2.39 -6.78
N ILE A 11 30.62 -1.41 -7.67
CA ILE A 11 29.59 -1.42 -8.74
C ILE A 11 30.07 -2.09 -10.06
N LEU A 12 31.21 -2.77 -10.10
CA LEU A 12 31.90 -3.05 -11.38
C LEU A 12 32.52 -4.47 -11.54
N LEU A 13 31.86 -5.54 -11.05
CA LEU A 13 32.46 -6.88 -11.12
C LEU A 13 31.54 -8.12 -11.22
N LEU A 14 30.29 -8.01 -11.70
CA LEU A 14 29.45 -9.20 -11.98
C LEU A 14 28.66 -9.07 -13.30
N LEU A 15 29.38 -8.96 -14.43
CA LEU A 15 28.82 -9.14 -15.76
C LEU A 15 29.79 -9.97 -16.62
N LEU A 16 29.26 -10.96 -17.34
CA LEU A 16 29.93 -11.87 -18.31
C LEU A 16 30.84 -12.94 -17.66
N CYS A 17 30.83 -14.24 -18.02
CA CYS A 17 30.22 -14.97 -19.14
C CYS A 17 29.74 -16.38 -18.72
N SER A 18 28.73 -16.93 -19.42
CA SER A 18 28.89 -18.25 -20.08
C SER A 18 27.89 -18.41 -21.23
N CYS A 19 28.35 -18.94 -22.37
CA CYS A 19 27.53 -19.32 -23.52
C CYS A 19 27.50 -20.86 -23.64
N GLY A 20 26.41 -21.46 -24.12
CA GLY A 20 26.32 -22.92 -24.26
C GLY A 20 25.08 -23.45 -25.01
N ALA A 21 25.13 -23.37 -26.34
CA ALA A 21 24.39 -24.10 -27.39
C ALA A 21 23.22 -25.08 -27.06
N ASP A 22 22.04 -24.73 -27.60
CA ASP A 22 21.11 -25.49 -28.50
C ASP A 22 20.91 -27.02 -28.38
N GLY A 23 19.64 -27.45 -28.52
CA GLY A 23 19.26 -28.81 -28.94
C GLY A 23 17.88 -29.33 -28.47
N GLY A 24 16.82 -29.22 -29.28
CA GLY A 24 15.59 -30.01 -29.10
C GLY A 24 14.29 -29.37 -29.63
N LYS A 25 13.54 -30.07 -30.51
CA LYS A 25 12.44 -29.52 -31.32
C LYS A 25 11.02 -29.88 -30.87
N GLU A 26 10.08 -29.01 -31.30
CA GLU A 26 8.68 -29.26 -31.70
C GLU A 26 7.61 -29.56 -30.62
N ALA A 27 6.77 -28.54 -30.36
CA ALA A 27 5.43 -28.48 -30.98
C ALA A 27 5.04 -27.01 -31.25
N GLU A 28 4.37 -26.76 -32.38
CA GLU A 28 4.23 -25.43 -32.99
C GLU A 28 2.77 -24.93 -32.94
N THR A 29 2.55 -23.61 -32.73
CA THR A 29 1.61 -22.82 -33.56
C THR A 29 1.74 -21.29 -33.37
N THR A 30 2.18 -20.63 -34.44
CA THR A 30 1.76 -19.28 -34.88
C THR A 30 2.27 -18.02 -34.15
N LEU A 31 3.54 -17.70 -34.43
CA LEU A 31 4.04 -16.42 -34.99
C LEU A 31 3.15 -15.14 -34.91
N ILE A 32 3.74 -14.08 -34.35
CA ILE A 32 3.94 -12.82 -35.09
C ILE A 32 5.41 -12.42 -34.90
N ASP A 33 6.16 -12.25 -35.99
CA ASP A 33 7.48 -11.60 -36.02
C ASP A 33 7.38 -10.39 -36.95
N ALA A 34 7.76 -9.21 -36.45
CA ALA A 34 7.89 -7.99 -37.23
C ALA A 34 8.83 -6.97 -36.56
N SER A 35 10.13 -7.31 -36.52
CA SER A 35 11.27 -6.37 -36.56
C SER A 35 11.55 -5.43 -35.38
N ALA A 36 12.84 -5.31 -35.08
CA ALA A 36 13.37 -4.34 -34.14
C ALA A 36 13.20 -2.89 -34.63
N ALA A 37 12.49 -2.09 -33.84
CA ALA A 37 12.70 -0.65 -33.75
C ALA A 37 13.14 -0.33 -32.31
N ALA A 38 14.42 -0.04 -32.12
CA ALA A 38 14.94 0.45 -30.86
C ALA A 38 14.51 1.92 -30.68
N THR A 39 13.34 2.13 -30.09
CA THR A 39 12.83 3.45 -29.70
C THR A 39 12.18 3.36 -28.32
N SER A 40 12.98 3.39 -27.26
CA SER A 40 12.52 3.72 -25.91
C SER A 40 12.29 5.24 -25.77
N ALA A 41 11.47 5.78 -26.67
CA ALA A 41 10.71 6.98 -26.33
C ALA A 41 9.67 6.51 -25.29
N LYS A 42 9.99 6.64 -24.00
CA LYS A 42 8.95 6.57 -22.96
C LYS A 42 7.94 7.65 -23.33
N SER A 43 6.72 7.22 -23.70
CA SER A 43 5.76 8.08 -24.38
C SER A 43 5.44 9.33 -23.56
N ASP A 44 5.37 10.48 -24.23
CA ASP A 44 4.80 11.70 -23.64
C ASP A 44 3.28 11.51 -23.34
N ASP A 45 2.63 10.54 -24.01
CA ASP A 45 1.24 10.14 -23.79
C ASP A 45 1.12 9.17 -22.59
N ILE A 46 1.53 9.58 -21.39
CA ILE A 46 1.18 8.86 -20.15
C ILE A 46 -0.30 9.14 -19.87
N PRO A 47 -1.18 8.14 -19.72
CA PRO A 47 -2.62 8.38 -19.46
C PRO A 47 -2.93 8.88 -18.04
N PHE A 48 -1.89 9.13 -17.22
CA PHE A 48 -1.96 9.54 -15.82
C PHE A 48 -1.77 11.05 -15.69
N TYR A 49 -2.54 11.69 -14.81
CA TYR A 49 -2.40 13.12 -14.47
C TYR A 49 -2.42 14.08 -15.69
N THR A 50 -3.17 13.68 -16.73
CA THR A 50 -3.29 14.43 -18.00
C THR A 50 -4.11 15.72 -17.89
N LYS A 51 -4.88 15.85 -16.80
CA LYS A 51 -5.50 17.11 -16.38
C LYS A 51 -4.83 17.53 -15.08
N GLU A 52 -4.12 18.65 -15.12
CA GLU A 52 -3.49 19.23 -13.93
C GLU A 52 -4.55 19.51 -12.86
N ILE A 53 -4.35 18.95 -11.66
CA ILE A 53 -5.15 19.26 -10.49
C ILE A 53 -4.82 20.70 -10.10
N LYS A 54 -5.84 21.52 -9.88
CA LYS A 54 -5.63 22.88 -9.43
C LYS A 54 -5.48 22.89 -7.93
N ASP A 55 -4.43 23.57 -7.47
CA ASP A 55 -4.31 24.02 -6.10
C ASP A 55 -5.47 25.00 -5.81
N ASP A 56 -6.46 24.54 -5.05
CA ASP A 56 -7.66 25.29 -4.66
C ASP A 56 -7.63 25.51 -3.15
N PRO A 57 -7.45 26.74 -2.65
CA PRO A 57 -7.41 27.03 -1.21
C PRO A 57 -8.69 26.69 -0.42
N SER A 58 -9.78 26.29 -1.08
CA SER A 58 -10.99 25.76 -0.46
C SER A 58 -11.04 24.23 -0.36
N ASP A 59 -10.16 23.52 -1.09
CA ASP A 59 -9.96 22.08 -1.00
C ASP A 59 -8.59 21.79 -0.34
N PRO A 60 -8.58 21.36 0.94
CA PRO A 60 -7.35 21.21 1.71
C PRO A 60 -6.38 20.15 1.20
N TYR A 61 -6.85 19.19 0.40
CA TYR A 61 -5.98 18.13 -0.13
C TYR A 61 -5.51 18.42 -1.56
N SER A 62 -6.13 19.37 -2.28
CA SER A 62 -5.84 19.62 -3.69
C SER A 62 -4.36 19.83 -4.03
N GLY A 63 -3.66 20.71 -3.28
CA GLY A 63 -2.21 20.93 -3.42
C GLY A 63 -1.38 19.69 -3.10
N PHE A 64 -1.69 18.99 -2.01
CA PHE A 64 -1.00 17.75 -1.60
C PHE A 64 -1.15 16.61 -2.63
N ILE A 65 -2.34 16.46 -3.21
CA ILE A 65 -2.59 15.45 -4.25
C ILE A 65 -1.88 15.82 -5.56
N LYS A 66 -1.84 17.12 -5.90
CA LYS A 66 -1.02 17.62 -7.00
C LYS A 66 0.45 17.25 -6.81
N GLU A 67 1.04 17.47 -5.64
CA GLU A 67 2.43 17.09 -5.35
C GLU A 67 2.67 15.58 -5.49
N ILE A 68 1.75 14.73 -5.01
CA ILE A 68 1.83 13.27 -5.20
C ILE A 68 1.82 12.90 -6.69
N CYS A 69 0.93 13.50 -7.48
CA CYS A 69 0.84 13.19 -8.90
C CYS A 69 2.07 13.67 -9.69
N GLU A 70 2.61 14.84 -9.36
CA GLU A 70 3.85 15.36 -9.96
C GLU A 70 5.05 14.46 -9.64
N ALA A 71 5.18 14.01 -8.38
CA ALA A 71 6.22 13.06 -7.98
C ALA A 71 6.12 11.71 -8.72
N VAL A 72 4.91 11.17 -8.91
CA VAL A 72 4.69 9.93 -9.69
C VAL A 72 5.15 10.09 -11.15
N VAL A 73 4.93 11.26 -11.75
CA VAL A 73 5.39 11.55 -13.13
C VAL A 73 6.91 11.69 -13.18
N GLU A 74 7.54 12.40 -12.23
CA GLU A 74 9.00 12.54 -12.16
C GLU A 74 9.70 11.18 -11.95
N ASP A 75 9.26 10.41 -10.96
CA ASP A 75 9.80 9.07 -10.68
C ASP A 75 9.66 8.15 -11.90
N TRP A 76 8.51 8.16 -12.59
CA TRP A 76 8.29 7.36 -13.80
C TRP A 76 9.26 7.72 -14.94
N GLN A 77 9.51 9.02 -15.16
CA GLN A 77 10.48 9.48 -16.16
C GLN A 77 11.88 8.91 -15.85
N GLY A 78 12.27 8.87 -14.58
CA GLY A 78 13.53 8.25 -14.12
C GLY A 78 13.54 6.71 -14.02
N SER A 79 12.38 6.05 -13.89
CA SER A 79 12.18 4.71 -13.28
C SER A 79 12.91 3.48 -13.87
N GLU A 80 13.55 3.58 -15.04
CA GLU A 80 13.93 2.45 -15.94
C GLU A 80 12.78 1.53 -16.42
N SER A 81 11.73 1.27 -15.62
CA SER A 81 10.56 0.43 -15.96
C SER A 81 9.91 0.78 -17.30
N GLU A 82 9.42 -0.24 -18.01
CA GLU A 82 8.69 -0.14 -19.28
C GLU A 82 7.15 -0.20 -19.11
N ASN A 83 6.65 -0.51 -17.91
CA ASN A 83 5.23 -0.62 -17.62
C ASN A 83 4.79 0.41 -16.56
N PHE A 84 4.06 1.45 -16.98
CA PHE A 84 3.58 2.51 -16.09
C PHE A 84 2.61 1.98 -15.03
N GLU A 85 1.59 1.20 -15.39
CA GLU A 85 0.62 0.70 -14.42
C GLU A 85 1.27 -0.28 -13.42
N GLY A 86 2.26 -1.07 -13.86
CA GLY A 86 3.06 -1.91 -12.97
C GLY A 86 3.94 -1.09 -12.00
N PHE A 87 4.55 0.00 -12.48
CA PHE A 87 5.28 0.96 -11.65
C PHE A 87 4.35 1.64 -10.64
N PHE A 88 3.25 2.23 -11.12
CA PHE A 88 2.26 2.96 -10.34
C PHE A 88 1.65 2.08 -9.25
N LYS A 89 1.28 0.83 -9.56
CA LYS A 89 0.73 -0.13 -8.60
C LYS A 89 1.65 -0.37 -7.39
N ASN A 90 2.97 -0.25 -7.56
CA ASN A 90 3.95 -0.42 -6.49
C ASN A 90 4.15 0.85 -5.63
N GLY A 91 3.55 1.99 -6.02
CA GLY A 91 3.55 3.23 -5.24
C GLY A 91 2.77 3.13 -3.93
N ASN A 92 3.06 4.04 -2.99
CA ASN A 92 2.38 4.07 -1.69
C ASN A 92 1.01 4.76 -1.71
N CYS A 93 0.79 5.68 -2.65
CA CYS A 93 -0.37 6.59 -2.69
C CYS A 93 -1.01 6.53 -4.07
N THR A 94 -1.70 5.44 -4.38
CA THR A 94 -2.20 5.14 -5.75
C THR A 94 -3.66 5.53 -5.94
N HIS A 95 -4.43 5.51 -4.86
CA HIS A 95 -5.86 5.75 -4.86
C HIS A 95 -6.23 6.53 -3.60
N TYR A 96 -7.40 7.17 -3.61
CA TYR A 96 -7.96 7.84 -2.45
C TYR A 96 -9.41 7.43 -2.19
N PHE A 97 -9.87 7.69 -0.97
CA PHE A 97 -11.27 7.64 -0.55
C PHE A 97 -11.47 8.69 0.55
N LEU A 98 -12.60 9.40 0.54
CA LEU A 98 -12.96 10.38 1.57
C LEU A 98 -13.97 9.75 2.54
N TYR A 99 -13.76 9.92 3.84
CA TYR A 99 -14.63 9.36 4.87
C TYR A 99 -14.47 10.11 6.20
N ASP A 100 -15.57 10.36 6.92
CA ASP A 100 -15.57 10.88 8.29
C ASP A 100 -15.13 9.77 9.27
N LEU A 101 -13.83 9.73 9.59
CA LEU A 101 -13.22 8.65 10.40
C LEU A 101 -13.39 8.89 11.90
N ASN A 102 -13.65 10.12 12.35
CA ASN A 102 -13.73 10.47 13.77
C ASN A 102 -15.19 10.73 14.24
N GLY A 103 -16.14 10.90 13.31
CA GLY A 103 -17.55 11.18 13.56
C GLY A 103 -17.88 12.67 13.81
N ASP A 104 -17.02 13.61 13.41
CA ASP A 104 -17.19 15.05 13.63
C ASP A 104 -17.92 15.78 12.49
N GLY A 105 -18.14 15.09 11.36
CA GLY A 105 -18.80 15.61 10.16
C GLY A 105 -17.87 16.22 9.11
N VAL A 106 -16.55 16.13 9.29
CA VAL A 106 -15.53 16.43 8.28
C VAL A 106 -14.97 15.12 7.72
N GLU A 107 -14.73 15.06 6.41
CA GLU A 107 -14.15 13.88 5.78
C GLU A 107 -12.60 13.94 5.80
N GLU A 108 -11.97 12.91 6.36
CA GLU A 108 -10.55 12.64 6.16
C GLU A 108 -10.30 11.87 4.87
N MET A 109 -9.11 12.03 4.31
CA MET A 109 -8.67 11.26 3.16
C MET A 109 -7.92 10.00 3.58
N LEU A 110 -8.43 8.84 3.17
CA LEU A 110 -7.68 7.58 3.17
C LEU A 110 -6.90 7.44 1.86
N LEU A 111 -5.59 7.21 1.96
CA LEU A 111 -4.76 6.84 0.81
C LEU A 111 -4.62 5.32 0.70
N GLY A 112 -4.82 4.82 -0.51
CA GLY A 112 -4.80 3.39 -0.86
C GLY A 112 -3.47 2.93 -1.45
N LYS A 113 -2.97 1.81 -0.90
CA LYS A 113 -1.81 1.07 -1.41
C LYS A 113 -2.19 -0.35 -1.78
N TRP A 114 -1.55 -0.89 -2.81
CA TRP A 114 -1.59 -2.32 -3.10
C TRP A 114 -0.67 -3.07 -2.13
N VAL A 115 -1.27 -3.69 -1.11
CA VAL A 115 -0.56 -4.48 -0.10
C VAL A 115 -0.60 -5.96 -0.46
N LYS A 116 0.40 -6.74 -0.02
CA LYS A 116 0.41 -8.19 -0.20
C LYS A 116 -0.71 -8.80 0.66
N VAL A 117 -1.50 -9.71 0.08
CA VAL A 117 -2.63 -10.33 0.78
C VAL A 117 -2.63 -11.85 0.75
N GLY A 118 -3.25 -12.44 1.78
CA GLY A 118 -3.39 -13.88 1.97
C GLY A 118 -2.20 -14.51 2.67
N HIS A 119 -1.91 -15.76 2.31
CA HIS A 119 -0.81 -16.52 2.89
C HIS A 119 0.56 -16.00 2.44
N TYR A 120 1.54 -16.03 3.34
CA TYR A 120 2.93 -15.78 3.00
C TYR A 120 3.40 -16.70 1.86
N THR A 121 4.12 -16.14 0.89
CA THR A 121 4.69 -16.87 -0.24
C THR A 121 6.00 -16.23 -0.70
N ASP A 122 6.93 -17.06 -1.15
CA ASP A 122 8.18 -16.64 -1.82
C ASP A 122 7.97 -16.26 -3.31
N ASP A 123 6.72 -16.28 -3.81
CA ASP A 123 6.39 -15.81 -5.16
C ASP A 123 6.82 -14.34 -5.32
N PRO A 124 7.62 -13.98 -6.34
CA PRO A 124 7.98 -12.58 -6.61
C PRO A 124 6.78 -11.68 -6.96
N ASN A 125 5.64 -12.26 -7.35
CA ASN A 125 4.40 -11.54 -7.68
C ASN A 125 3.24 -12.02 -6.78
N PRO A 126 3.30 -11.81 -5.45
CA PRO A 126 2.28 -12.31 -4.54
C PRO A 126 0.93 -11.65 -4.81
N PRO A 127 -0.20 -12.29 -4.40
CA PRO A 127 -1.51 -11.66 -4.46
C PRO A 127 -1.49 -10.30 -3.76
N THR A 128 -2.11 -9.30 -4.38
CA THR A 128 -2.16 -7.93 -3.88
C THR A 128 -3.57 -7.37 -3.97
N ALA A 129 -3.99 -6.63 -2.95
CA ALA A 129 -5.26 -5.90 -2.94
C ALA A 129 -5.05 -4.46 -2.49
N LEU A 130 -5.90 -3.57 -2.98
CA LEU A 130 -5.89 -2.16 -2.61
C LEU A 130 -6.55 -1.99 -1.23
N LYS A 131 -5.81 -1.43 -0.27
CA LYS A 131 -6.22 -1.30 1.14
C LYS A 131 -5.82 0.05 1.74
N PRO A 132 -6.50 0.52 2.81
CA PRO A 132 -6.12 1.73 3.53
C PRO A 132 -4.67 1.66 4.01
N TYR A 133 -3.87 2.68 3.72
CA TYR A 133 -2.44 2.67 4.04
C TYR A 133 -2.02 3.91 4.82
N PHE A 134 -2.51 5.09 4.44
CA PHE A 134 -2.43 6.30 5.26
C PHE A 134 -3.82 6.87 5.56
N VAL A 135 -3.94 7.55 6.71
CA VAL A 135 -4.94 8.58 6.98
C VAL A 135 -4.27 9.94 6.77
N CYS A 136 -4.87 10.81 5.97
CA CYS A 136 -4.48 12.20 5.78
C CYS A 136 -5.47 13.12 6.50
N THR A 137 -4.96 14.08 7.24
CA THR A 137 -5.73 15.08 8.00
C THR A 137 -5.10 16.46 7.88
N LEU A 138 -5.86 17.49 8.23
CA LEU A 138 -5.35 18.85 8.33
C LEU A 138 -4.81 19.15 9.72
N LYS A 139 -3.70 19.89 9.77
CA LYS A 139 -3.17 20.45 11.00
C LYS A 139 -2.38 21.72 10.72
N ASP A 140 -2.70 22.79 11.44
CA ASP A 140 -2.10 24.12 11.28
C ASP A 140 -2.13 24.68 9.83
N GLY A 141 -3.00 24.16 8.97
CA GLY A 141 -3.16 24.53 7.56
C GLY A 141 -2.45 23.62 6.56
N GLU A 142 -1.67 22.65 7.03
CA GLU A 142 -0.92 21.68 6.21
C GLU A 142 -1.55 20.28 6.29
N VAL A 143 -1.29 19.43 5.29
CA VAL A 143 -1.71 18.02 5.32
C VAL A 143 -0.67 17.17 6.06
N GLU A 144 -1.05 16.59 7.19
CA GLU A 144 -0.30 15.50 7.85
C GLU A 144 -0.87 14.14 7.44
N TYR A 145 0.00 13.14 7.28
CA TYR A 145 -0.42 11.76 6.98
C TYR A 145 0.20 10.72 7.93
N MET A 146 -0.59 9.73 8.33
CA MET A 146 -0.25 8.73 9.35
C MET A 146 -0.47 7.32 8.80
N ALA A 147 0.53 6.44 8.93
CA ALA A 147 0.44 5.08 8.39
C ALA A 147 -0.20 4.10 9.40
N PHE A 148 -1.13 3.26 8.93
CA PHE A 148 -1.61 2.12 9.72
C PHE A 148 -0.46 1.18 10.10
N ASP A 149 0.49 1.00 9.20
CA ASP A 149 1.67 0.15 9.40
C ASP A 149 2.66 0.72 10.43
N SER A 150 2.54 1.98 10.84
CA SER A 150 3.29 2.54 11.98
C SER A 150 2.74 2.09 13.33
N LEU A 151 1.48 1.63 13.40
CA LEU A 151 0.92 1.01 14.60
C LEU A 151 1.32 -0.47 14.70
N HIS A 152 1.20 -1.20 13.61
CA HIS A 152 1.68 -2.57 13.49
C HIS A 152 1.95 -2.93 12.02
N TRP A 153 3.17 -3.34 11.71
CA TRP A 153 3.56 -3.80 10.37
C TRP A 153 3.49 -5.32 10.27
N SER A 154 2.88 -5.81 9.18
CA SER A 154 2.93 -7.21 8.76
C SER A 154 3.20 -7.26 7.26
N GLU A 155 4.06 -8.19 6.81
CA GLU A 155 4.40 -8.29 5.38
C GLU A 155 3.20 -8.71 4.53
N PHE A 156 2.35 -9.59 5.07
CA PHE A 156 1.11 -10.07 4.46
C PHE A 156 -0.04 -9.89 5.44
N ILE A 157 -1.19 -9.44 4.95
CA ILE A 157 -2.45 -9.36 5.69
C ILE A 157 -3.51 -10.20 4.99
N TYR A 158 -4.53 -10.70 5.68
CA TYR A 158 -5.70 -11.24 5.00
C TYR A 158 -6.60 -10.10 4.52
N ASP A 159 -6.90 -9.16 5.41
CA ASP A 159 -7.69 -7.99 5.09
C ASP A 159 -7.32 -6.76 5.96
N ARG A 160 -7.72 -5.59 5.48
CA ARG A 160 -7.81 -4.34 6.24
C ARG A 160 -9.15 -3.68 5.91
N VAL A 161 -10.07 -3.70 6.87
CA VAL A 161 -11.49 -3.35 6.72
C VAL A 161 -11.78 -2.08 7.50
N LEU A 162 -12.36 -1.08 6.83
CA LEU A 162 -12.96 0.09 7.46
C LEU A 162 -14.39 -0.27 7.92
N TYR A 163 -14.76 0.16 9.11
CA TYR A 163 -16.10 0.03 9.68
C TYR A 163 -16.79 1.38 9.79
N SER A 164 -18.12 1.36 9.87
CA SER A 164 -18.99 2.54 9.86
C SER A 164 -18.83 3.49 11.05
N ASN A 165 -18.01 3.12 12.04
CA ASN A 165 -17.63 3.93 13.20
C ASN A 165 -16.18 4.46 13.09
N GLY A 166 -15.58 4.44 11.90
CA GLY A 166 -14.21 4.90 11.65
C GLY A 166 -13.10 3.92 12.10
N LEU A 167 -13.47 2.78 12.68
CA LEU A 167 -12.51 1.75 13.07
C LEU A 167 -11.95 1.04 11.83
N VAL A 168 -10.64 0.82 11.80
CA VAL A 168 -9.96 0.03 10.78
C VAL A 168 -9.34 -1.21 11.44
N MET A 169 -9.89 -2.38 11.14
CA MET A 169 -9.35 -3.68 11.57
C MET A 169 -8.39 -4.21 10.51
N THR A 170 -7.19 -4.63 10.91
CA THR A 170 -6.27 -5.41 10.06
C THR A 170 -6.16 -6.84 10.59
N THR A 171 -6.35 -7.83 9.72
CA THR A 171 -6.23 -9.27 10.04
C THR A 171 -5.00 -9.87 9.37
N TYR A 172 -4.24 -10.71 10.08
CA TYR A 172 -2.95 -11.23 9.60
C TYR A 172 -2.54 -12.53 10.31
N GLY A 173 -1.44 -13.15 9.88
CA GLY A 173 -0.92 -14.39 10.48
C GLY A 173 -1.67 -15.63 9.99
N ASN A 174 -2.63 -16.16 10.77
CA ASN A 174 -3.34 -17.40 10.44
C ASN A 174 -4.75 -17.14 9.87
N GLU A 175 -5.07 -17.71 8.70
CA GLU A 175 -6.35 -17.50 8.01
C GLU A 175 -7.60 -17.86 8.84
N LYS A 176 -7.51 -18.89 9.68
CA LYS A 176 -8.66 -19.42 10.45
C LYS A 176 -8.78 -18.80 11.85
N LYS A 177 -7.67 -18.29 12.36
CA LYS A 177 -7.52 -17.68 13.70
C LYS A 177 -6.61 -16.45 13.56
N PRO A 178 -7.04 -15.37 12.87
CA PRO A 178 -6.14 -14.27 12.53
C PRO A 178 -5.72 -13.48 13.76
N SER A 179 -4.46 -13.02 13.79
CA SER A 179 -4.12 -11.90 14.65
C SER A 179 -4.82 -10.65 14.11
N CYS A 180 -5.31 -9.80 15.02
CA CYS A 180 -6.06 -8.60 14.70
C CYS A 180 -5.43 -7.39 15.39
N PHE A 181 -5.34 -6.26 14.68
CA PHE A 181 -5.18 -4.96 15.33
C PHE A 181 -6.25 -4.00 14.84
N PHE A 182 -6.69 -3.14 15.75
CA PHE A 182 -7.75 -2.17 15.53
C PHE A 182 -7.17 -0.77 15.66
N ALA A 183 -7.28 0.03 14.61
CA ALA A 183 -6.86 1.42 14.57
C ALA A 183 -8.09 2.33 14.42
N ALA A 184 -8.04 3.53 14.97
CA ALA A 184 -8.97 4.59 14.62
C ALA A 184 -8.26 5.94 14.63
N PHE A 185 -8.74 6.88 13.81
CA PHE A 185 -8.33 8.27 13.89
C PHE A 185 -9.16 8.97 14.98
N ASP A 186 -8.55 9.83 15.78
CA ASP A 186 -9.23 10.54 16.89
C ASP A 186 -9.40 12.06 16.65
N GLY A 187 -9.22 12.51 15.40
CA GLY A 187 -9.19 13.94 15.05
C GLY A 187 -7.81 14.59 15.21
N THR A 188 -6.80 13.88 15.71
CA THR A 188 -5.42 14.41 15.82
C THR A 188 -4.36 13.35 15.57
N SER A 189 -4.64 12.07 15.83
CA SER A 189 -3.69 10.98 15.67
C SER A 189 -4.36 9.66 15.32
N LEU A 190 -3.63 8.83 14.56
CA LEU A 190 -4.01 7.45 14.31
C LEU A 190 -3.56 6.60 15.51
N VAL A 191 -4.51 6.00 16.24
CA VAL A 191 -4.24 5.28 17.48
C VAL A 191 -4.69 3.82 17.43
N MET A 192 -3.89 2.92 18.02
CA MET A 192 -4.27 1.52 18.22
C MET A 192 -5.26 1.43 19.40
N LYS A 193 -6.45 0.89 19.16
CA LYS A 193 -7.53 0.76 20.15
C LYS A 193 -7.51 -0.58 20.89
N ASP A 194 -7.32 -1.67 20.17
CA ASP A 194 -7.10 -3.02 20.71
C ASP A 194 -6.20 -3.80 19.73
N ASN A 195 -5.55 -4.85 20.21
CA ASN A 195 -4.67 -5.71 19.45
C ASN A 195 -4.56 -7.08 20.13
N VAL A 196 -5.04 -8.10 19.41
CA VAL A 196 -5.09 -9.50 19.84
C VAL A 196 -4.31 -10.37 18.87
N TYR A 197 -3.61 -11.37 19.38
CA TYR A 197 -2.78 -12.28 18.58
C TYR A 197 -3.24 -13.72 18.75
N TYR A 198 -3.01 -14.51 17.71
CA TYR A 198 -2.98 -15.96 17.79
C TYR A 198 -1.60 -16.47 17.39
N PHE A 199 -0.98 -17.26 18.26
CA PHE A 199 0.33 -17.84 18.03
C PHE A 199 0.19 -19.34 17.68
N ALA A 200 0.48 -19.67 16.42
CA ALA A 200 0.13 -20.97 15.86
C ALA A 200 1.00 -22.14 16.33
N SER A 201 2.16 -21.88 16.95
CA SER A 201 3.07 -22.96 17.40
C SER A 201 2.64 -23.63 18.70
N ASP A 202 1.83 -22.95 19.51
CA ASP A 202 1.36 -23.40 20.83
C ASP A 202 -0.16 -23.27 21.01
N ASP A 203 -0.90 -22.89 19.95
CA ASP A 203 -2.36 -22.71 19.92
C ASP A 203 -2.87 -21.71 20.99
N THR A 204 -2.06 -20.67 21.25
CA THR A 204 -2.29 -19.69 22.32
C THR A 204 -2.77 -18.35 21.77
N TYR A 205 -3.72 -17.73 22.48
CA TYR A 205 -4.22 -16.37 22.21
C TYR A 205 -3.59 -15.35 23.16
N TYR A 206 -3.33 -14.13 22.68
CA TYR A 206 -2.75 -13.04 23.48
C TYR A 206 -3.50 -11.72 23.29
N TYR A 207 -3.50 -10.88 24.34
CA TYR A 207 -3.86 -9.45 24.28
C TYR A 207 -2.61 -8.59 24.51
N GLY A 208 -2.24 -7.79 23.52
CA GLY A 208 -0.86 -7.29 23.41
C GLY A 208 0.15 -8.44 23.30
N TYR A 209 1.43 -8.16 23.57
CA TYR A 209 2.50 -9.16 23.39
C TYR A 209 2.60 -10.23 24.48
N ASP A 210 2.27 -9.91 25.74
CA ASP A 210 2.63 -10.74 26.89
C ASP A 210 1.45 -11.37 27.66
N ASN A 211 0.20 -10.94 27.42
CA ASN A 211 -0.95 -11.39 28.21
C ASN A 211 -1.69 -12.54 27.50
N VAL A 212 -1.48 -13.77 27.94
CA VAL A 212 -2.26 -14.93 27.48
C VAL A 212 -3.74 -14.75 27.83
N ILE A 213 -4.63 -14.97 26.86
CA ILE A 213 -6.09 -14.89 26.99
C ILE A 213 -6.75 -16.20 26.52
N THR A 214 -8.03 -16.37 26.82
CA THR A 214 -8.83 -17.48 26.28
C THR A 214 -9.31 -17.18 24.86
N GLU A 215 -9.69 -18.22 24.12
CA GLU A 215 -10.38 -18.08 22.81
C GLU A 215 -11.66 -17.25 22.93
N GLU A 216 -12.41 -17.42 24.02
CA GLU A 216 -13.61 -16.62 24.34
C GLU A 216 -13.29 -15.13 24.54
N GLU A 217 -12.22 -14.80 25.26
CA GLU A 217 -11.76 -13.41 25.46
C GLU A 217 -11.22 -12.79 24.15
N TYR A 218 -10.53 -13.59 23.32
CA TYR A 218 -10.07 -13.18 21.99
C TYR A 218 -11.26 -12.80 21.09
N HIS A 219 -12.29 -13.64 21.01
CA HIS A 219 -13.50 -13.33 20.23
C HIS A 219 -14.29 -12.15 20.83
N ARG A 220 -14.48 -12.12 22.16
CA ARG A 220 -15.15 -11.02 22.86
C ARG A 220 -14.52 -9.66 22.56
N ARG A 221 -13.19 -9.57 22.49
CA ARG A 221 -12.47 -8.33 22.13
C ARG A 221 -12.72 -7.88 20.71
N ILE A 222 -12.75 -8.81 19.75
CA ILE A 222 -13.05 -8.49 18.35
C ILE A 222 -14.49 -7.96 18.25
N ASP A 223 -15.45 -8.65 18.87
CA ASP A 223 -16.86 -8.27 18.88
C ASP A 223 -17.09 -6.92 19.61
N GLU A 224 -16.41 -6.68 20.74
CA GLU A 224 -16.51 -5.41 21.48
C GLU A 224 -15.81 -4.24 20.80
N ALA A 225 -14.71 -4.47 20.07
CA ALA A 225 -14.03 -3.43 19.30
C ALA A 225 -14.88 -2.98 18.11
N ILE A 226 -15.48 -3.92 17.38
CA ILE A 226 -16.36 -3.65 16.24
C ILE A 226 -17.71 -3.08 16.71
N GLY A 227 -18.31 -3.68 17.74
CA GLY A 227 -19.65 -3.34 18.24
C GLY A 227 -20.72 -3.55 17.16
N ASP A 228 -21.68 -2.64 17.09
CA ASP A 228 -22.76 -2.66 16.07
C ASP A 228 -22.31 -2.10 14.69
N ALA A 229 -21.02 -1.83 14.49
CA ALA A 229 -20.53 -1.21 13.26
C ALA A 229 -20.48 -2.19 12.08
N THR A 230 -20.81 -1.70 10.88
CA THR A 230 -20.80 -2.50 9.65
C THR A 230 -19.57 -2.19 8.79
N PRO A 231 -18.99 -3.16 8.06
CA PRO A 231 -17.97 -2.88 7.06
C PRO A 231 -18.43 -1.84 6.03
N VAL A 232 -17.53 -0.91 5.68
CA VAL A 232 -17.72 0.10 4.64
C VAL A 232 -17.13 -0.43 3.34
N GLU A 233 -17.92 -0.40 2.27
CA GLU A 233 -17.42 -0.66 0.91
C GLU A 233 -16.63 0.57 0.43
N ILE A 234 -15.33 0.40 0.16
CA ILE A 234 -14.46 1.50 -0.26
C ILE A 234 -14.46 1.59 -1.79
N GLU A 235 -15.15 2.59 -2.32
CA GLU A 235 -15.09 2.98 -3.74
C GLU A 235 -13.80 3.76 -4.03
N TRP A 236 -12.70 3.03 -4.19
CA TRP A 236 -11.40 3.61 -4.51
C TRP A 236 -11.40 4.37 -5.84
N ARG A 237 -10.95 5.62 -5.81
CA ARG A 237 -10.67 6.46 -6.99
C ARG A 237 -9.19 6.60 -7.20
N ARG A 238 -8.69 6.64 -8.44
CA ARG A 238 -7.25 6.83 -8.68
C ARG A 238 -6.81 8.22 -8.22
N ILE A 239 -5.57 8.34 -7.77
CA ILE A 239 -5.05 9.59 -7.21
C ILE A 239 -5.08 10.76 -8.21
N ASP A 240 -4.94 10.47 -9.51
CA ASP A 240 -5.02 11.45 -10.60
C ASP A 240 -6.44 11.81 -11.05
N GLU A 241 -7.47 11.15 -10.50
CA GLU A 241 -8.90 11.45 -10.72
C GLU A 241 -9.45 12.42 -9.65
N TYR A 242 -8.59 12.97 -8.78
CA TYR A 242 -9.01 13.90 -7.73
C TYR A 242 -9.56 15.22 -8.31
N GLY A 243 -10.72 15.66 -7.80
CA GLY A 243 -11.40 16.88 -8.24
C GLY A 243 -12.02 16.86 -9.65
N GLN A 244 -12.17 15.69 -10.28
CA GLN A 244 -12.69 15.54 -11.66
C GLN A 244 -14.15 15.08 -11.77
#